data_AF-A0A7Y8J680-F1
#
_entry.id   AF-A0A7Y8J680-F1
#
_cell.length_a   1.000
_cell.length_b   1.000
_cell.length_c   1.000
_cell.angle_alpha   90.00
_cell.angle_beta   90.00
_cell.angle_gamma   90.00
#
_symmetry.space_group_name_H-M   'P 1'
#
loop_
_entity.id
_entity.type
_entity.pdbx_description
1 polymer ?
#
loop_
_entity_poly.entity_id
_entity_poly.type
_entity_poly.pdbx_seq_one_letter_code
_entity_poly.pdbx_strand_id
1 'polypeptide(L)' 'MFPFESTWLPYLYLYGVGGFFFLLGMIIIKKSGSLDKAKKSHRRWFKILLFGFFYFTLIHAFLITAALYFLNYGS' A
#
# COMPACT_ATOMS: atom_id res chain seq x y z
N MET A 1 11.07 15.74 20.98
CA MET A 1 10.27 14.89 20.08
C MET A 1 11.12 14.56 18.87
N PHE A 2 11.15 13.31 18.39
CA PHE A 2 11.75 13.03 17.09
C PHE A 2 10.88 13.70 16.00
N PRO A 3 11.46 14.27 14.93
CA PRO A 3 10.67 14.79 13.83
C PRO A 3 9.84 13.66 13.21
N PHE A 4 8.56 13.91 12.91
CA PHE A 4 7.65 12.94 12.29
C PHE A 4 8.28 12.29 11.05
N GLU A 5 8.92 13.10 10.21
CA GLU A 5 9.68 12.74 9.00
C GLU A 5 10.80 11.71 9.24
N SER A 6 11.36 11.63 10.45
CA SER A 6 12.54 10.81 10.77
C SER A 6 12.18 9.45 11.40
N THR A 7 10.90 9.07 11.37
CA THR A 7 10.40 7.86 12.03
C THR A 7 9.58 7.02 11.07
N TRP A 8 9.21 5.80 11.47
CA TRP A 8 8.32 4.94 10.69
C TRP A 8 6.86 5.42 10.69
N LEU A 9 6.54 6.47 11.47
CA LEU A 9 5.18 7.00 11.63
C LEU A 9 4.54 7.50 10.33
N PRO A 10 5.21 8.25 9.44
CA PRO A 10 4.63 8.69 8.17
C PRO A 10 4.30 7.51 7.25
N TYR A 11 5.19 6.51 7.20
CA TYR A 11 4.97 5.28 6.45
C TYR A 11 3.74 4.52 6.97
N LEU A 12 3.69 4.28 8.29
CA LEU A 12 2.55 3.59 8.92
C LEU A 12 1.25 4.36 8.76
N TYR A 13 1.29 5.70 8.80
CA TYR A 13 0.12 6.53 8.56
C TYR A 13 -0.36 6.41 7.11
N LEU A 14 0.54 6.58 6.13
CA LEU A 14 0.19 6.53 4.71
C LEU A 14 -0.38 5.17 4.32
N TYR A 15 0.29 4.08 4.70
CA TYR A 15 -0.13 2.73 4.30
C TYR A 15 -1.18 2.11 5.23
N GLY A 16 -1.22 2.51 6.50
CA GLY A 16 -2.25 2.09 7.44
C GLY A 16 -3.57 2.81 7.20
N VAL A 17 -3.58 4.14 7.34
CA VAL A 17 -4.79 4.95 7.15
C VAL A 17 -5.17 4.99 5.68
N GLY A 18 -4.22 5.27 4.77
CA GLY A 18 -4.50 5.27 3.33
C GLY A 18 -4.87 3.87 2.81
N GLY A 19 -4.24 2.81 3.33
CA GLY A 19 -4.62 1.43 3.01
C GLY A 19 -6.02 1.07 3.47
N PHE A 20 -6.43 1.54 4.65
CA PHE A 20 -7.81 1.38 5.13
C PHE A 20 -8.83 2.03 4.18
N PHE A 21 -8.59 3.28 3.78
CA PHE A 21 -9.44 3.96 2.79
C PHE A 21 -9.43 3.27 1.43
N PHE A 22 -8.28 2.76 0.98
CA PHE A 22 -8.17 2.00 -0.26
C PHE A 22 -9.01 0.71 -0.21
N LEU A 23 -8.93 -0.06 0.87
CA LEU A 23 -9.74 -1.26 1.06
C LEU A 23 -11.25 -0.95 1.13
N LEU A 24 -11.64 0.13 1.80
CA LEU A 24 -13.03 0.60 1.80
C LEU A 24 -13.51 0.93 0.38
N GLY A 25 -12.70 1.66 -0.41
CA GLY A 25 -12.98 1.92 -1.81
C GLY A 25 -13.18 0.63 -2.61
N MET A 26 -12.31 -0.36 -2.41
CA MET A 26 -12.42 -1.67 -3.05
C MET A 26 -13.71 -2.41 -2.69
N ILE A 27 -14.14 -2.34 -1.43
CA ILE A 27 -15.41 -2.92 -0.98
C ILE A 27 -16.59 -2.20 -1.65
N ILE A 28 -16.54 -0.86 -1.75
CA ILE A 28 -17.59 -0.05 -2.37
C ILE A 28 -17.73 -0.38 -3.87
N ILE A 29 -16.63 -0.45 -4.62
CA ILE A 29 -16.66 -0.78 -6.06
C ILE A 29 -17.22 -2.21 -6.28
N LYS A 30 -16.89 -3.13 -5.37
CA LYS A 30 -17.45 -4.50 -5.40
C LYS A 30 -18.95 -4.52 -5.08
N LYS A 31 -19.42 -3.65 -4.18
CA LYS A 31 -20.81 -3.60 -3.70
C LYS A 31 -21.72 -2.80 -4.64
N SER A 32 -21.19 -1.82 -5.37
CA SER A 32 -21.94 -0.99 -6.31
C SER A 32 -22.34 -1.71 -7.60
N GLY A 33 -21.95 -2.99 -7.79
CA GLY A 33 -22.24 -3.74 -9.01
C GLY A 33 -21.45 -3.27 -10.23
N SER A 34 -20.60 -2.25 -10.09
CA SER A 34 -19.67 -1.78 -11.14
C SER A 34 -18.71 -2.89 -11.60
N LEU A 35 -18.38 -3.80 -10.67
CA LEU A 35 -17.57 -4.98 -10.91
C LEU A 35 -18.47 -6.18 -11.20
N ASP A 36 -18.75 -6.41 -12.48
CA ASP A 36 -19.41 -7.64 -12.90
C ASP A 36 -18.47 -8.82 -12.61
N LYS A 37 -18.80 -9.56 -11.54
CA LYS A 37 -18.06 -10.75 -11.13
C LYS A 37 -18.13 -11.84 -12.20
N ALA A 38 -19.04 -11.83 -13.18
CA ALA A 38 -19.06 -12.83 -14.24
C ALA A 38 -17.87 -12.64 -15.21
N LYS A 39 -17.49 -11.40 -15.49
CA LYS A 39 -16.40 -11.07 -16.42
C LYS A 39 -15.01 -11.35 -15.81
N LYS A 40 -14.24 -12.22 -16.47
CA LYS A 40 -12.83 -12.54 -16.11
C LYS A 40 -11.94 -11.28 -16.04
N SER A 41 -12.17 -10.31 -16.93
CA SER A 41 -11.38 -9.06 -16.98
C SER A 41 -11.51 -8.24 -15.70
N HIS A 42 -12.74 -7.96 -15.23
CA HIS A 42 -12.94 -7.17 -14.01
C HIS A 42 -12.35 -7.84 -12.77
N ARG A 43 -12.48 -9.18 -12.65
CA ARG A 43 -11.82 -9.94 -11.58
C ARG A 43 -10.29 -9.86 -11.63
N ARG A 44 -9.70 -9.85 -12.83
CA ARG A 44 -8.25 -9.70 -13.00
C ARG A 44 -7.80 -8.30 -12.57
N TRP A 45 -8.48 -7.25 -13.01
CA TRP A 45 -8.16 -5.87 -12.62
C TRP A 45 -8.29 -5.63 -11.12
N PHE A 46 -9.31 -6.20 -10.47
CA PHE A 46 -9.45 -6.12 -9.02
C PHE A 46 -8.27 -6.77 -8.27
N LYS A 47 -7.82 -7.94 -8.74
CA LYS A 47 -6.63 -8.61 -8.19
C LYS A 47 -5.35 -7.82 -8.45
N ILE A 48 -5.20 -7.23 -9.64
CA ILE A 48 -4.04 -6.38 -9.98
C ILE A 48 -3.99 -5.15 -9.09
N LEU A 49 -5.12 -4.48 -8.85
CA LEU A 49 -5.19 -3.31 -7.97
C LEU A 49 -4.79 -3.66 -6.53
N LEU A 50 -5.31 -4.77 -6.00
CA LEU A 50 -4.95 -5.23 -4.67
C LEU A 50 -3.46 -5.61 -4.61
N PHE A 51 -2.97 -6.36 -5.59
CA PHE A 51 -1.57 -6.74 -5.67
C PHE A 51 -0.64 -5.53 -5.79
N GLY A 52 -0.99 -4.54 -6.61
CA GLY A 52 -0.23 -3.31 -6.79
C GLY A 52 -0.08 -2.51 -5.50
N PHE A 53 -1.13 -2.42 -4.68
CA PHE A 53 -1.06 -1.79 -3.37
C PHE A 53 -0.06 -2.49 -2.45
N PHE A 54 -0.14 -3.82 -2.32
CA PHE A 54 0.79 -4.58 -1.50
C PHE A 54 2.22 -4.51 -2.03
N TYR A 55 2.41 -4.65 -3.34
CA TYR A 55 3.70 -4.56 -4.00
C TYR A 55 4.40 -3.22 -3.71
N PHE A 56 3.68 -2.12 -3.85
CA PHE A 56 4.22 -0.79 -3.59
C PHE A 56 4.54 -0.59 -2.10
N THR A 57 3.66 -1.06 -1.20
CA THR A 57 3.87 -1.01 0.26
C THR A 57 5.15 -1.75 0.66
N LEU A 58 5.38 -2.94 0.10
CA LEU A 58 6.55 -3.77 0.38
C LEU A 58 7.85 -3.18 -0.17
N ILE A 59 7.85 -2.68 -1.41
CA ILE A 59 9.01 -2.00 -1.99
C ILE A 59 9.40 -0.79 -1.16
N HIS A 60 8.41 -0.01 -0.73
CA HIS A 60 8.67 1.19 0.05
C HIS A 60 9.24 0.84 1.44
N ALA A 61 8.73 -0.21 2.11
CA ALA A 61 9.34 -0.73 3.34
C ALA A 61 10.77 -1.25 3.12
N PHE A 62 11.00 -1.95 2.02
CA PHE A 62 12.32 -2.45 1.66
C PHE A 62 13.31 -1.30 1.45
N LEU A 63 12.92 -0.25 0.73
CA LEU A 63 13.73 0.94 0.51
C LEU A 63 14.06 1.68 1.82
N ILE A 64 13.09 1.82 2.73
CA ILE A 64 13.33 2.41 4.07
C ILE A 64 14.36 1.58 4.84
N THR A 65 14.22 0.25 4.81
CA THR A 65 15.14 -0.65 5.51
C THR A 65 16.54 -0.62 4.90
N ALA A 66 16.64 -0.59 3.56
CA ALA A 66 17.90 -0.44 2.83
C ALA A 66 18.57 0.91 3.12
N ALA A 67 17.80 2.00 3.17
CA ALA A 67 18.30 3.32 3.54
C ALA A 67 18.83 3.34 4.98
N LEU A 68 18.11 2.74 5.94
CA LEU A 68 18.57 2.61 7.33
C LEU A 68 19.84 1.78 7.44
N TYR A 69 19.95 0.69 6.68
CA TYR A 69 21.16 -0.13 6.65
C TYR A 69 22.35 0.66 6.10
N PHE A 70 22.17 1.35 4.96
CA PHE A 70 23.22 2.15 4.35
C PHE A 70 23.66 3.31 5.26
N LEU A 71 22.73 3.96 5.96
CA LEU A 71 23.04 5.06 6.87
C LEU A 71 23.80 4.61 8.12
N ASN A 72 23.58 3.39 8.61
CA ASN A 72 24.25 2.86 9.81
C ASN A 72 25.58 2.13 9.53
N TYR A 73 25.76 1.56 8.33
CA TYR A 73 26.92 0.72 8.00
C TYR A 73 27.70 1.17 6.76
N GLY A 74 27.22 2.20 6.05
CA GLY A 74 27.82 2.71 4.82
C GLY A 74 28.65 3.98 4.98
N SER A 75 28.95 4.40 6.22
CA SER A 75 29.88 5.50 6.55
C SER A 75 31.30 5.00 6.78
#